data_AF-A0A7X6CT93-F1
#
_entry.id   AF-A0A7X6CT93-F1
#
_cell.length_a   1.000
_cell.length_b   1.000
_cell.length_c   1.000
_cell.angle_alpha   90.00
_cell.angle_beta   90.00
_cell.angle_gamma   90.00
#
_symmetry.space_group_name_H-M   'P 1'
#
loop_
_entity.id
_entity.type
_entity.pdbx_description
1 polymer ?
#
loop_
_entity_poly.entity_id
_entity_poly.type
_entity_poly.pdbx_seq_one_letter_code
_entity_poly.pdbx_strand_id
1 'polypeptide(L)'
;MSLAKAIKLMQPVTFSFLVVMAFEFIFGFTGTTLIIEGAAIRHIVFIIAFVSTAFLCILYMLEHKIALVSHNKSSSIFRYFSRLQWSVSILLVSMLVSMTLIPYLRNNSLQLAKSEALDSFIMLALFLPLSFLIRWRLFNYKLYGKILFAFMAIFSAMHIILYIGQSLNQNYIEMVLGHIQRRLDAISGVQSIFPQIILGHNGYPRVIFTTSIYLVYSIYSILAETVKNRLINSIVIAIHIAAILTTMTKSIWLGILIGLFCYVIMMFGFSKSRGRFLLKTSLTVLAICGYILLLNYSVFHNQVYLRLSNTFMISSSSVTESEVSDTTDNKQIEKKKTETDATVESNQATVVEDDHLFQNNEQAAAGESDDTKITQTNMISSSSTAESEGSGSAENKQTEKKKTETDGTVATNQATADEDNQVPQNNEQAAAVESNDIKITQTRLLLNEWLKHPILGNGFGSYIKNYIRSQEAVFSYEMQAPALLMKVGLLGVSLVLLTVFMAFYNVLHNSYLHPKAKAAWVYLTIAFIMAVQTNPLLLSYPGISIFVIILVLSENNSGSKVASIQKTGQV
;
A
#
# COMPACT_ATOMS: atom_id res chain seq x y z
N MET A 1 40.86 -13.43 -9.82
CA MET A 1 39.86 -13.38 -10.93
C MET A 1 39.84 -11.96 -11.48
N SER A 2 39.73 -11.75 -12.81
CA SER A 2 39.60 -10.38 -13.35
C SER A 2 38.24 -9.76 -13.01
N LEU A 3 38.20 -8.45 -12.83
CA LEU A 3 36.98 -7.70 -12.52
C LEU A 3 35.92 -7.87 -13.62
N ALA A 4 36.29 -7.82 -14.91
CA ALA A 4 35.41 -8.22 -16.02
C ALA A 4 34.76 -9.61 -15.87
N LYS A 5 35.50 -10.63 -15.37
CA LYS A 5 34.93 -11.98 -15.12
C LYS A 5 34.01 -11.97 -13.90
N ALA A 6 34.32 -11.17 -12.87
CA ALA A 6 33.45 -10.97 -11.70
C ALA A 6 32.11 -10.33 -12.11
N ILE A 7 32.13 -9.28 -12.93
CA ILE A 7 30.92 -8.61 -13.44
C ILE A 7 30.02 -9.60 -14.20
N LYS A 8 30.59 -10.39 -15.12
CA LYS A 8 29.83 -11.41 -15.88
C LYS A 8 29.21 -12.49 -14.98
N LEU A 9 29.89 -12.87 -13.89
CA LEU A 9 29.37 -13.83 -12.92
C LEU A 9 28.27 -13.23 -12.03
N MET A 10 28.43 -11.97 -11.59
CA MET A 10 27.50 -11.31 -10.68
C MET A 10 26.22 -10.79 -11.36
N GLN A 11 26.23 -10.52 -12.67
CA GLN A 11 25.04 -10.13 -13.44
C GLN A 11 23.84 -11.08 -13.28
N PRO A 12 23.93 -12.39 -13.57
CA PRO A 12 22.80 -13.32 -13.40
C PRO A 12 22.41 -13.49 -11.93
N VAL A 13 23.36 -13.49 -11.00
CA VAL A 13 23.10 -13.56 -9.55
C VAL A 13 22.25 -12.37 -9.07
N THR A 14 22.66 -11.16 -9.45
CA THR A 14 21.93 -9.91 -9.15
C THR A 14 20.53 -9.92 -9.76
N PHE A 15 20.40 -10.42 -10.99
CA PHE A 15 19.11 -10.56 -11.67
C PHE A 15 18.18 -11.53 -10.94
N SER A 16 18.69 -12.69 -10.51
CA SER A 16 17.93 -13.67 -9.74
C SER A 16 17.43 -13.10 -8.41
N PHE A 17 18.26 -12.38 -7.65
CA PHE A 17 17.81 -11.75 -6.40
C PHE A 17 16.72 -10.70 -6.63
N LEU A 18 16.80 -9.89 -7.69
CA LEU A 18 15.73 -8.97 -8.04
C LEU A 18 14.43 -9.69 -8.45
N VAL A 19 14.52 -10.87 -9.08
CA VAL A 19 13.34 -11.69 -9.40
C VAL A 19 12.71 -12.29 -8.14
N VAL A 20 13.50 -12.81 -7.19
CA VAL A 20 13.00 -13.32 -5.90
C VAL A 20 12.37 -12.19 -5.08
N MET A 21 12.98 -11.00 -5.06
CA MET A 21 12.42 -9.80 -4.44
C MET A 21 11.07 -9.39 -5.07
N ALA A 22 10.96 -9.41 -6.40
CA ALA A 22 9.69 -9.12 -7.07
C ALA A 22 8.60 -10.17 -6.79
N PHE A 23 8.98 -11.44 -6.68
CA PHE A 23 8.07 -12.51 -6.28
C PHE A 23 7.52 -12.24 -4.88
N GLU A 24 8.39 -12.02 -3.89
CA GLU A 24 8.00 -11.75 -2.50
C GLU A 24 7.22 -10.43 -2.34
N PHE A 25 7.46 -9.44 -3.20
CA PHE A 25 6.67 -8.22 -3.20
C PHE A 25 5.26 -8.39 -3.76
N ILE A 26 5.06 -9.26 -4.74
CA ILE A 26 3.72 -9.48 -5.32
C ILE A 26 2.94 -10.49 -4.47
N PHE A 27 3.57 -11.61 -4.09
CA PHE A 27 2.93 -12.76 -3.45
C PHE A 27 3.06 -12.78 -1.92
N GLY A 28 4.00 -12.05 -1.31
CA GLY A 28 4.19 -12.00 0.14
C GLY A 28 3.14 -11.18 0.91
N PHE A 29 1.95 -10.96 0.35
CA PHE A 29 0.76 -10.33 0.96
C PHE A 29 1.00 -9.14 1.93
N THR A 30 1.29 -9.41 3.20
CA THR A 30 1.63 -8.46 4.27
C THR A 30 3.11 -8.01 4.20
N GLY A 31 4.02 -8.97 4.04
CA GLY A 31 5.47 -8.82 4.12
C GLY A 31 6.13 -9.51 5.29
N THR A 32 5.32 -10.09 6.15
CA THR A 32 5.71 -10.87 7.32
C THR A 32 5.30 -12.35 7.14
N THR A 33 5.16 -12.78 5.88
CA THR A 33 4.72 -14.13 5.49
C THR A 33 5.66 -15.21 6.00
N LEU A 34 6.93 -14.89 6.27
CA LEU A 34 7.87 -15.75 6.96
C LEU A 34 8.81 -14.83 7.74
N ILE A 35 9.00 -15.14 9.03
CA ILE A 35 9.93 -14.45 9.93
C ILE A 35 11.07 -15.44 10.21
N ILE A 36 12.31 -14.97 10.33
CA ILE A 36 13.49 -15.76 10.74
C ILE A 36 14.20 -14.95 11.82
N GLU A 37 14.32 -15.49 13.03
CA GLU A 37 14.98 -14.82 14.17
C GLU A 37 14.47 -13.39 14.44
N GLY A 38 13.18 -13.14 14.19
CA GLY A 38 12.55 -11.83 14.34
C GLY A 38 12.66 -10.88 13.13
N ALA A 39 13.43 -11.24 12.10
CA ALA A 39 13.52 -10.49 10.83
C ALA A 39 12.56 -11.09 9.78
N ALA A 40 11.79 -10.26 9.07
CA ALA A 40 10.96 -10.77 7.99
C ALA A 40 11.82 -11.22 6.79
N ILE A 41 11.45 -12.33 6.14
CA ILE A 41 12.15 -12.85 4.96
C ILE A 41 12.29 -11.80 3.86
N ARG A 42 11.30 -10.90 3.75
CA ARG A 42 11.33 -9.77 2.86
C ARG A 42 12.53 -8.86 3.09
N HIS A 43 12.82 -8.51 4.35
CA HIS A 43 13.96 -7.65 4.67
C HIS A 43 15.27 -8.31 4.23
N ILE A 44 15.41 -9.63 4.46
CA ILE A 44 16.56 -10.42 4.03
C ILE A 44 16.70 -10.41 2.50
N VAL A 45 15.64 -10.81 1.77
CA VAL A 45 15.62 -10.86 0.31
C VAL A 45 15.90 -9.48 -0.30
N PHE A 46 15.30 -8.43 0.28
CA PHE A 46 15.50 -7.06 -0.16
C PHE A 46 16.93 -6.56 0.08
N ILE A 47 17.49 -6.78 1.28
CA ILE A 47 18.88 -6.42 1.60
C ILE A 47 19.84 -7.14 0.63
N ILE A 48 19.64 -8.43 0.36
CA ILE A 48 20.45 -9.18 -0.59
C ILE A 48 20.35 -8.59 -2.01
N ALA A 49 19.15 -8.23 -2.48
CA ALA A 49 18.95 -7.59 -3.78
C ALA A 49 19.62 -6.19 -3.85
N PHE A 50 19.50 -5.39 -2.80
CA PHE A 50 20.14 -4.07 -2.71
C PHE A 50 21.67 -4.17 -2.67
N VAL A 51 22.22 -5.02 -1.80
CA VAL A 51 23.67 -5.25 -1.69
C VAL A 51 24.23 -5.82 -2.99
N SER A 52 23.54 -6.78 -3.63
CA SER A 52 23.97 -7.36 -4.90
C SER A 52 23.98 -6.34 -6.04
N THR A 53 22.95 -5.49 -6.15
CA THR A 53 22.92 -4.42 -7.16
C THR A 53 23.98 -3.35 -6.90
N ALA A 54 24.16 -2.91 -5.65
CA ALA A 54 25.21 -1.97 -5.27
C ALA A 54 26.63 -2.53 -5.52
N PHE A 55 26.87 -3.80 -5.18
CA PHE A 55 28.14 -4.48 -5.43
C PHE A 55 28.45 -4.61 -6.92
N LEU A 56 27.45 -4.94 -7.76
CA LEU A 56 27.62 -4.97 -9.21
C LEU A 56 27.95 -3.58 -9.79
N CYS A 57 27.35 -2.51 -9.25
CA CYS A 57 27.75 -1.13 -9.59
C CYS A 57 29.21 -0.84 -9.19
N ILE A 58 29.64 -1.24 -8.00
CA ILE A 58 31.02 -1.04 -7.51
C ILE A 58 32.03 -1.79 -8.38
N LEU A 59 31.79 -3.08 -8.69
CA LEU A 59 32.65 -3.85 -9.60
C LEU A 59 32.80 -3.17 -10.96
N TYR A 60 31.70 -2.65 -11.51
CA TYR A 60 31.71 -1.93 -12.79
C TYR A 60 32.48 -0.60 -12.71
N MET A 61 32.32 0.17 -11.62
CA MET A 61 33.10 1.38 -11.40
C MET A 61 34.60 1.09 -11.30
N LEU A 62 34.99 0.03 -10.59
CA LEU A 62 36.39 -0.37 -10.44
C LEU A 62 37.03 -0.81 -11.77
N GLU A 63 36.36 -1.66 -12.55
CA GLU A 63 36.81 -2.09 -13.88
C GLU A 63 37.04 -0.89 -14.82
N HIS A 64 36.15 0.09 -14.79
CA HIS A 64 36.21 1.28 -15.65
C HIS A 64 36.87 2.51 -15.01
N LYS A 65 37.53 2.36 -13.85
CA LYS A 65 38.21 3.44 -13.10
C LYS A 65 37.35 4.69 -12.84
N ILE A 66 36.05 4.50 -12.65
CA ILE A 66 35.10 5.57 -12.29
C ILE A 66 35.24 5.84 -10.80
N ALA A 67 35.60 7.08 -10.43
CA ALA A 67 35.73 7.48 -9.04
C ALA A 67 34.34 7.81 -8.44
N LEU A 68 34.15 7.55 -7.15
CA LEU A 68 32.94 7.99 -6.44
C LEU A 68 32.94 9.53 -6.34
N VAL A 69 33.94 10.06 -5.63
CA VAL A 69 34.24 11.49 -5.56
C VAL A 69 35.62 11.69 -6.18
N SER A 70 35.75 12.66 -7.08
CA SER A 70 37.05 13.12 -7.56
C SER A 70 37.06 14.63 -7.69
N HIS A 71 38.16 15.25 -7.29
CA HIS A 71 38.42 16.67 -7.54
C HIS A 71 38.47 16.96 -9.05
N ASN A 72 38.88 15.99 -9.87
CA ASN A 72 38.72 16.08 -11.31
C ASN A 72 37.29 15.68 -11.69
N LYS A 73 36.45 16.67 -12.02
CA LYS A 73 35.05 16.48 -12.42
C LYS A 73 34.88 15.50 -13.59
N SER A 74 35.92 15.20 -14.36
CA SER A 74 35.85 14.27 -15.50
C SER A 74 35.53 12.82 -15.11
N SER A 75 35.97 12.34 -13.94
CA SER A 75 35.95 10.92 -13.55
C SER A 75 34.98 10.54 -12.43
N SER A 76 34.25 11.50 -11.83
CA SER A 76 33.28 11.22 -10.76
C SER A 76 31.95 10.66 -11.28
N ILE A 77 31.39 9.66 -10.58
CA ILE A 77 30.05 9.11 -10.87
C ILE A 77 28.95 10.20 -10.92
N PHE A 78 29.07 11.25 -10.10
CA PHE A 78 28.08 12.33 -10.01
C PHE A 78 27.93 13.14 -11.31
N ARG A 79 28.96 13.16 -12.18
CA ARG A 79 28.84 13.75 -13.52
C ARG A 79 27.83 13.00 -14.40
N TYR A 80 27.64 11.71 -14.14
CA TYR A 80 26.67 10.88 -14.85
C TYR A 80 25.27 10.97 -14.23
N PHE A 81 25.07 11.61 -13.07
CA PHE A 81 23.72 11.69 -12.49
C PHE A 81 22.80 12.53 -13.37
N SER A 82 21.66 11.96 -13.78
CA SER A 82 20.61 12.69 -14.48
C SER A 82 19.92 13.68 -13.52
N ARG A 83 19.19 14.66 -14.06
CA ARG A 83 18.39 15.60 -13.24
C ARG A 83 17.42 14.87 -12.31
N LEU A 84 16.89 13.73 -12.78
CA LEU A 84 16.02 12.85 -11.99
C LEU A 84 16.79 12.11 -10.89
N GLN A 85 17.97 11.57 -11.19
CA GLN A 85 18.80 10.93 -10.15
C GLN A 85 19.17 11.93 -9.05
N TRP A 86 19.50 13.18 -9.40
CA TRP A 86 19.70 14.24 -8.42
C TRP A 86 18.45 14.54 -7.59
N SER A 87 17.26 14.66 -8.20
CA SER A 87 16.03 14.90 -7.42
C SER A 87 15.70 13.73 -6.48
N VAL A 88 15.89 12.48 -6.91
CA VAL A 88 15.71 11.29 -6.05
C VAL A 88 16.76 11.23 -4.94
N SER A 89 18.03 11.58 -5.19
CA SER A 89 19.05 11.66 -4.14
C SER A 89 18.71 12.72 -3.08
N ILE A 90 18.22 13.90 -3.49
CA ILE A 90 17.79 14.95 -2.55
C ILE A 90 16.55 14.48 -1.76
N LEU A 91 15.58 13.83 -2.42
CA LEU A 91 14.41 13.25 -1.76
C LEU A 91 14.81 12.16 -0.73
N LEU A 92 15.77 11.31 -1.05
CA LEU A 92 16.30 10.30 -0.12
C LEU A 92 16.96 10.95 1.11
N VAL A 93 17.78 11.98 0.93
CA VAL A 93 18.35 12.75 2.06
C VAL A 93 17.24 13.38 2.90
N SER A 94 16.21 13.95 2.28
CA SER A 94 15.04 14.50 2.98
C SER A 94 14.26 13.44 3.77
N MET A 95 14.08 12.23 3.21
CA MET A 95 13.43 11.12 3.91
C MET A 95 14.27 10.63 5.09
N LEU A 96 15.59 10.53 4.93
CA LEU A 96 16.50 10.16 6.02
C LEU A 96 16.44 11.17 7.17
N VAL A 97 16.46 12.48 6.86
CA VAL A 97 16.27 13.56 7.84
C VAL A 97 14.89 13.47 8.52
N SER A 98 13.84 13.18 7.76
CA SER A 98 12.47 13.02 8.29
C SER A 98 12.27 11.75 9.11
N MET A 99 13.14 10.74 8.97
CA MET A 99 13.10 9.48 9.74
C MET A 99 14.02 9.50 10.97
N THR A 100 14.99 10.43 11.02
CA THR A 100 16.03 10.46 12.07
C THR A 100 16.06 11.80 12.80
N LEU A 101 16.58 12.84 12.17
CA LEU A 101 16.79 14.15 12.79
C LEU A 101 15.48 14.82 13.23
N ILE A 102 14.44 14.83 12.38
CA ILE A 102 13.18 15.49 12.74
C ILE A 102 12.48 14.80 13.92
N PRO A 103 12.27 13.46 13.92
CA PRO A 103 11.68 12.79 15.08
C PRO A 103 12.47 13.02 16.38
N TYR A 104 13.81 12.97 16.32
CA TYR A 104 14.67 13.29 17.45
C TYR A 104 14.45 14.73 17.98
N LEU A 105 14.46 15.74 17.10
CA LEU A 105 14.21 17.14 17.47
C LEU A 105 12.77 17.43 17.94
N ARG A 106 11.84 16.48 17.75
CA ARG A 106 10.42 16.59 18.17
C ARG A 106 10.05 15.67 19.34
N ASN A 107 11.04 14.98 19.94
CA ASN A 107 10.81 13.98 20.98
C ASN A 107 9.84 12.85 20.54
N ASN A 108 9.78 12.57 19.23
CA ASN A 108 9.04 11.45 18.66
C ASN A 108 9.90 10.18 18.68
N SER A 109 9.26 9.01 18.82
CA SER A 109 9.98 7.73 18.87
C SER A 109 10.71 7.43 17.55
N LEU A 110 12.04 7.39 17.62
CA LEU A 110 12.90 6.93 16.51
C LEU A 110 12.61 5.49 16.08
N GLN A 111 12.07 4.65 16.98
CA GLN A 111 11.67 3.29 16.66
C GLN A 111 10.43 3.28 15.76
N LEU A 112 9.39 4.06 16.12
CA LEU A 112 8.20 4.25 15.27
C LEU A 112 8.56 4.89 13.93
N ALA A 113 9.50 5.85 13.91
CA ALA A 113 9.96 6.47 12.67
C ALA A 113 10.60 5.46 11.71
N LYS A 114 11.45 4.57 12.24
CA LYS A 114 12.06 3.48 11.46
C LYS A 114 11.03 2.44 11.02
N SER A 115 10.14 1.98 11.91
CA SER A 115 9.13 0.97 11.54
C SER A 115 8.13 1.47 10.51
N GLU A 116 7.83 2.78 10.47
CA GLU A 116 7.03 3.36 9.39
C GLU A 116 7.81 3.44 8.07
N ALA A 117 9.00 4.05 8.08
CA ALA A 117 9.57 4.62 6.87
C ALA A 117 10.81 3.88 6.32
N LEU A 118 11.41 2.95 7.06
CA LEU A 118 12.66 2.30 6.65
C LEU A 118 12.49 1.52 5.35
N ASP A 119 11.48 0.64 5.26
CA ASP A 119 11.23 -0.17 4.06
C ASP A 119 11.02 0.72 2.83
N SER A 120 10.23 1.79 2.99
CA SER A 120 9.98 2.80 1.94
C SER A 120 11.24 3.60 1.56
N PHE A 121 12.08 3.96 2.53
CA PHE A 121 13.36 4.64 2.27
C PHE A 121 14.31 3.75 1.46
N ILE A 122 14.54 2.49 1.89
CA ILE A 122 15.50 1.64 1.17
C ILE A 122 14.92 1.18 -0.17
N MET A 123 13.60 0.98 -0.27
CA MET A 123 12.92 0.78 -1.55
C MET A 123 13.22 1.90 -2.55
N LEU A 124 13.06 3.16 -2.13
CA LEU A 124 13.41 4.30 -2.97
C LEU A 124 14.92 4.34 -3.28
N ALA A 125 15.78 3.95 -2.33
CA ALA A 125 17.22 3.92 -2.52
C ALA A 125 17.65 2.94 -3.64
N LEU A 126 16.92 1.83 -3.85
CA LEU A 126 17.17 0.85 -4.92
C LEU A 126 17.10 1.48 -6.33
N PHE A 127 16.40 2.60 -6.52
CA PHE A 127 16.36 3.34 -7.78
C PHE A 127 17.77 3.73 -8.28
N LEU A 128 18.68 4.14 -7.41
CA LEU A 128 20.00 4.65 -7.78
C LEU A 128 20.91 3.54 -8.39
N PRO A 129 21.15 2.39 -7.74
CA PRO A 129 21.91 1.31 -8.38
C PRO A 129 21.16 0.72 -9.58
N LEU A 130 19.84 0.56 -9.53
CA LEU A 130 19.09 -0.04 -10.64
C LEU A 130 19.11 0.83 -11.91
N SER A 131 18.97 2.15 -11.78
CA SER A 131 19.10 3.10 -12.90
C SER A 131 20.52 3.11 -13.50
N PHE A 132 21.55 2.97 -12.66
CA PHE A 132 22.94 2.80 -13.12
C PHE A 132 23.11 1.49 -13.92
N LEU A 133 22.70 0.34 -13.39
CA LEU A 133 22.81 -0.96 -14.05
C LEU A 133 22.05 -1.00 -15.39
N ILE A 134 20.86 -0.39 -15.46
CA ILE A 134 20.08 -0.28 -16.70
C ILE A 134 20.80 0.57 -17.74
N ARG A 135 21.33 1.73 -17.34
CA ARG A 135 22.02 2.66 -18.23
C ARG A 135 23.25 2.03 -18.89
N TRP A 136 24.04 1.27 -18.12
CA TRP A 136 25.22 0.54 -18.61
C TRP A 136 24.88 -0.84 -19.21
N ARG A 137 23.59 -1.16 -19.38
CA ARG A 137 23.08 -2.43 -19.96
C ARG A 137 23.52 -3.70 -19.20
N LEU A 138 23.85 -3.56 -17.93
CA LEU A 138 24.18 -4.66 -17.01
C LEU A 138 22.91 -5.38 -16.53
N PHE A 139 21.74 -4.76 -16.65
CA PHE A 139 20.44 -5.32 -16.26
C PHE A 139 19.48 -5.45 -17.46
N ASN A 140 18.95 -6.66 -17.68
CA ASN A 140 18.00 -6.94 -18.76
C ASN A 140 16.55 -6.61 -18.35
N TYR A 141 16.21 -5.32 -18.35
CA TYR A 141 14.87 -4.85 -17.99
C TYR A 141 13.75 -5.46 -18.85
N LYS A 142 14.03 -5.85 -20.10
CA LYS A 142 13.03 -6.44 -21.01
C LYS A 142 12.64 -7.85 -20.59
N LEU A 143 13.63 -8.63 -20.13
CA LEU A 143 13.36 -9.95 -19.54
C LEU A 143 12.64 -9.80 -18.20
N TYR A 144 13.10 -8.88 -17.35
CA TYR A 144 12.48 -8.59 -16.06
C TYR A 144 11.01 -8.18 -16.19
N GLY A 145 10.68 -7.28 -17.13
CA GLY A 145 9.30 -6.87 -17.40
C GLY A 145 8.39 -8.02 -17.85
N LYS A 146 8.92 -9.02 -18.58
CA LYS A 146 8.16 -10.24 -18.93
C LYS A 146 7.92 -11.14 -17.72
N ILE A 147 8.88 -11.23 -16.80
CA ILE A 147 8.74 -11.99 -15.55
C ILE A 147 7.69 -11.30 -14.67
N LEU A 148 7.75 -9.97 -14.51
CA LEU A 148 6.72 -9.20 -13.81
C LEU A 148 5.33 -9.37 -14.45
N PHE A 149 5.22 -9.36 -15.78
CA PHE A 149 3.96 -9.63 -16.48
C PHE A 149 3.39 -11.01 -16.11
N ALA A 150 4.24 -12.06 -16.09
CA ALA A 150 3.82 -13.40 -15.71
C ALA A 150 3.39 -13.48 -14.22
N PHE A 151 4.15 -12.86 -13.31
CA PHE A 151 3.77 -12.75 -11.90
C PHE A 151 2.43 -12.02 -11.73
N MET A 152 2.19 -10.93 -12.45
CA MET A 152 0.92 -10.21 -12.39
C MET A 152 -0.26 -11.03 -12.91
N ALA A 153 -0.07 -11.83 -13.97
CA ALA A 153 -1.10 -12.73 -14.48
C ALA A 153 -1.47 -13.81 -13.44
N ILE A 154 -0.48 -14.44 -12.81
CA ILE A 154 -0.68 -15.43 -11.73
C ILE A 154 -1.38 -14.77 -10.52
N PHE A 155 -0.90 -13.60 -10.08
CA PHE A 155 -1.49 -12.84 -8.97
C PHE A 155 -2.95 -12.45 -9.24
N SER A 156 -3.28 -12.13 -10.49
CA SER A 156 -4.66 -11.81 -10.89
C SER A 156 -5.55 -13.05 -10.92
N ALA A 157 -5.05 -14.19 -11.40
CA ALA A 157 -5.77 -15.46 -11.31
C ALA A 157 -6.03 -15.86 -9.84
N MET A 158 -5.04 -15.70 -8.97
CA MET A 158 -5.18 -15.92 -7.52
C MET A 158 -6.27 -15.03 -6.91
N HIS A 159 -6.31 -13.74 -7.24
CA HIS A 159 -7.37 -12.81 -6.81
C HIS A 159 -8.78 -13.31 -7.18
N ILE A 160 -8.96 -13.86 -8.38
CA ILE A 160 -10.24 -14.44 -8.85
C ILE A 160 -10.56 -15.74 -8.10
N ILE A 161 -9.60 -16.65 -7.96
CA ILE A 161 -9.79 -17.94 -7.28
C ILE A 161 -10.20 -17.72 -5.81
N LEU A 162 -9.52 -16.81 -5.10
CA LEU A 162 -9.84 -16.46 -3.72
C LEU A 162 -11.25 -15.86 -3.62
N TYR A 163 -11.64 -14.97 -4.54
CA TYR A 163 -12.99 -14.38 -4.55
C TYR A 163 -14.08 -15.42 -4.79
N ILE A 164 -13.92 -16.28 -5.81
CA ILE A 164 -14.91 -17.31 -6.14
C ILE A 164 -15.01 -18.33 -5.01
N GLY A 165 -13.88 -18.82 -4.49
CA GLY A 165 -13.87 -19.75 -3.37
C GLY A 165 -14.55 -19.17 -2.12
N GLN A 166 -14.28 -17.90 -1.80
CA GLN A 166 -14.95 -17.18 -0.69
C GLN A 166 -16.45 -16.97 -0.93
N SER A 167 -16.86 -16.81 -2.18
CA SER A 167 -18.28 -16.69 -2.55
C SER A 167 -19.03 -18.03 -2.42
N LEU A 168 -18.33 -19.16 -2.57
CA LEU A 168 -18.88 -20.50 -2.42
C LEU A 168 -18.79 -21.04 -0.97
N ASN A 169 -17.82 -20.57 -0.19
CA ASN A 169 -17.62 -20.95 1.21
C ASN A 169 -17.02 -19.76 1.98
N GLN A 170 -17.74 -19.28 2.99
CA GLN A 170 -17.37 -18.09 3.80
C GLN A 170 -16.03 -18.20 4.53
N ASN A 171 -15.47 -19.41 4.69
CA ASN A 171 -14.18 -19.62 5.35
C ASN A 171 -13.08 -20.06 4.35
N TYR A 172 -13.32 -19.95 3.03
CA TYR A 172 -12.40 -20.49 2.02
C TYR A 172 -11.02 -19.81 2.04
N ILE A 173 -10.96 -18.47 2.07
CA ILE A 173 -9.68 -17.75 2.10
C ILE A 173 -8.92 -18.07 3.38
N GLU A 174 -9.61 -18.16 4.52
CA GLU A 174 -9.05 -18.53 5.83
C GLU A 174 -8.50 -19.96 5.81
N MET A 175 -9.24 -20.90 5.23
CA MET A 175 -8.82 -22.29 5.05
C MET A 175 -7.59 -22.40 4.13
N VAL A 176 -7.57 -21.67 3.00
CA VAL A 176 -6.46 -21.71 2.03
C VAL A 176 -5.22 -21.02 2.58
N LEU A 177 -5.33 -19.80 3.08
CA LEU A 177 -4.19 -19.08 3.69
C LEU A 177 -3.71 -19.81 4.95
N GLY A 178 -4.62 -20.32 5.80
CA GLY A 178 -4.28 -21.13 6.97
C GLY A 178 -3.69 -22.51 6.63
N HIS A 179 -3.95 -23.07 5.45
CA HIS A 179 -3.21 -24.25 4.96
C HIS A 179 -1.81 -23.87 4.49
N ILE A 180 -1.67 -22.79 3.71
CA ILE A 180 -0.38 -22.29 3.24
C ILE A 180 0.50 -21.92 4.45
N GLN A 181 -0.04 -21.19 5.42
CA GLN A 181 0.59 -20.85 6.70
C GLN A 181 1.14 -22.10 7.39
N ARG A 182 0.30 -23.08 7.72
CA ARG A 182 0.75 -24.31 8.40
C ARG A 182 1.81 -25.09 7.61
N ARG A 183 1.79 -25.01 6.27
CA ARG A 183 2.84 -25.63 5.43
C ARG A 183 4.15 -24.83 5.47
N LEU A 184 4.10 -23.50 5.45
CA LEU A 184 5.27 -22.64 5.60
C LEU A 184 5.87 -22.77 7.00
N ASP A 185 5.04 -22.76 8.04
CA ASP A 185 5.46 -22.95 9.44
C ASP A 185 6.16 -24.31 9.61
N ALA A 186 5.60 -25.39 9.03
CA ALA A 186 6.19 -26.73 9.08
C ALA A 186 7.50 -26.89 8.26
N ILE A 187 7.70 -26.10 7.21
CA ILE A 187 8.93 -26.13 6.38
C ILE A 187 10.02 -25.24 6.97
N SER A 188 9.65 -24.08 7.52
CA SER A 188 10.59 -23.07 8.02
C SER A 188 10.93 -23.23 9.50
N GLY A 189 10.05 -23.87 10.29
CA GLY A 189 10.14 -23.91 11.74
C GLY A 189 9.78 -22.60 12.44
N VAL A 190 9.23 -21.60 11.72
CA VAL A 190 8.92 -20.28 12.28
C VAL A 190 7.51 -19.84 11.93
N GLN A 191 6.90 -19.03 12.79
CA GLN A 191 5.54 -18.53 12.64
C GLN A 191 5.40 -17.51 11.49
N SER A 192 4.54 -17.83 10.54
CA SER A 192 4.09 -16.95 9.46
C SER A 192 2.96 -16.01 9.91
N ILE A 193 2.88 -14.80 9.35
CA ILE A 193 1.74 -13.88 9.58
C ILE A 193 1.03 -13.56 8.26
N PHE A 194 -0.23 -13.99 8.15
CA PHE A 194 -1.12 -13.73 7.02
C PHE A 194 -2.10 -12.58 7.34
N PRO A 195 -2.54 -11.81 6.31
CA PRO A 195 -3.49 -10.71 6.52
C PRO A 195 -4.85 -11.25 6.93
N GLN A 196 -5.51 -10.57 7.87
CA GLN A 196 -6.91 -10.83 8.20
C GLN A 196 -7.83 -10.52 7.01
N ILE A 197 -8.89 -11.31 6.86
CA ILE A 197 -9.90 -11.12 5.81
C ILE A 197 -10.76 -9.91 6.16
N ILE A 198 -10.88 -8.98 5.21
CA ILE A 198 -11.81 -7.85 5.32
C ILE A 198 -13.02 -8.17 4.44
N LEU A 199 -14.11 -8.64 5.05
CA LEU A 199 -15.41 -8.76 4.36
C LEU A 199 -15.94 -7.37 3.97
N GLY A 200 -16.70 -7.31 2.88
CA GLY A 200 -17.43 -6.11 2.48
C GLY A 200 -18.48 -5.72 3.52
N HIS A 201 -18.82 -4.43 3.59
CA HIS A 201 -20.02 -4.01 4.32
C HIS A 201 -21.21 -4.49 3.47
N ASN A 202 -22.15 -5.23 4.05
CA ASN A 202 -23.09 -6.19 3.41
C ASN A 202 -22.57 -7.63 3.19
N GLY A 203 -21.41 -8.02 3.75
CA GLY A 203 -20.98 -9.42 3.82
C GLY A 203 -20.50 -10.05 2.50
N TYR A 204 -20.43 -9.31 1.39
CA TYR A 204 -19.87 -9.81 0.14
C TYR A 204 -18.34 -10.00 0.25
N PRO A 205 -17.72 -10.96 -0.46
CA PRO A 205 -16.28 -11.16 -0.45
C PRO A 205 -15.50 -9.97 -1.00
N ARG A 206 -14.38 -9.62 -0.37
CA ARG A 206 -13.43 -8.62 -0.90
C ARG A 206 -12.01 -9.15 -0.78
N VAL A 207 -11.34 -9.31 -1.92
CA VAL A 207 -9.95 -9.75 -1.96
C VAL A 207 -9.07 -8.52 -2.13
N ILE A 208 -8.64 -7.93 -1.02
CA ILE A 208 -7.66 -6.82 -1.01
C ILE A 208 -6.47 -7.17 -0.12
N PHE A 209 -5.28 -6.95 -0.68
CA PHE A 209 -3.99 -7.00 0.02
C PHE A 209 -3.28 -5.65 -0.17
N THR A 210 -2.26 -5.38 0.65
CA THR A 210 -1.39 -4.20 0.42
C THR A 210 -0.73 -4.25 -0.96
N THR A 211 -0.48 -5.46 -1.49
CA THR A 211 0.09 -5.70 -2.82
C THR A 211 -0.92 -5.57 -3.97
N SER A 212 -2.24 -5.49 -3.71
CA SER A 212 -3.25 -5.38 -4.77
C SER A 212 -3.12 -4.12 -5.63
N ILE A 213 -2.37 -3.11 -5.17
CA ILE A 213 -2.01 -1.93 -5.97
C ILE A 213 -1.20 -2.27 -7.23
N TYR A 214 -0.48 -3.41 -7.27
CA TYR A 214 0.21 -3.86 -8.48
C TYR A 214 -0.75 -4.20 -9.63
N LEU A 215 -2.05 -4.39 -9.38
CA LEU A 215 -3.06 -4.53 -10.44
C LEU A 215 -3.18 -3.25 -11.30
N VAL A 216 -2.71 -2.10 -10.82
CA VAL A 216 -2.54 -0.89 -11.67
C VAL A 216 -1.40 -1.10 -12.68
N TYR A 217 -0.31 -1.74 -12.29
CA TYR A 217 0.85 -2.05 -13.14
C TYR A 217 0.55 -3.13 -14.19
N SER A 218 -0.35 -4.09 -13.92
CA SER A 218 -0.69 -5.12 -14.90
C SER A 218 -1.28 -4.51 -16.19
N ILE A 219 -2.22 -3.58 -16.05
CA ILE A 219 -2.77 -2.82 -17.19
C ILE A 219 -1.68 -2.01 -17.91
N TYR A 220 -0.75 -1.39 -17.17
CA TYR A 220 0.41 -0.71 -17.78
C TYR A 220 1.22 -1.66 -18.68
N SER A 221 1.52 -2.87 -18.19
CA SER A 221 2.36 -3.83 -18.92
C SER A 221 1.72 -4.31 -20.24
N ILE A 222 0.39 -4.31 -20.31
CA ILE A 222 -0.38 -4.53 -21.55
C ILE A 222 -0.27 -3.32 -22.49
N LEU A 223 -0.52 -2.11 -21.98
CA LEU A 223 -0.45 -0.86 -22.78
C LEU A 223 0.97 -0.60 -23.32
N ALA A 224 2.00 -1.06 -22.62
CA ALA A 224 3.40 -1.03 -23.02
C ALA A 224 3.80 -2.13 -24.02
N GLU A 225 2.87 -3.03 -24.40
CA GLU A 225 3.09 -4.16 -25.32
C GLU A 225 4.22 -5.11 -24.89
N THR A 226 4.32 -5.41 -23.58
CA THR A 226 5.35 -6.32 -23.01
C THR A 226 5.32 -7.72 -23.66
N VAL A 227 4.13 -8.17 -24.07
CA VAL A 227 3.90 -9.38 -24.86
C VAL A 227 3.25 -8.99 -26.20
N LYS A 228 3.73 -9.57 -27.32
CA LYS A 228 3.27 -9.24 -28.68
C LYS A 228 2.05 -10.02 -29.17
N ASN A 229 1.67 -11.11 -28.49
CA ASN A 229 0.59 -11.99 -28.94
C ASN A 229 -0.78 -11.39 -28.55
N ARG A 230 -1.58 -11.01 -29.56
CA ARG A 230 -2.89 -10.37 -29.35
C ARG A 230 -3.89 -11.24 -28.59
N LEU A 231 -3.94 -12.55 -28.87
CA LEU A 231 -4.92 -13.43 -28.23
C LEU A 231 -4.61 -13.61 -26.74
N ILE A 232 -3.34 -13.88 -26.42
CA ILE A 232 -2.86 -13.98 -25.03
C ILE A 232 -3.13 -12.66 -24.30
N ASN A 233 -2.82 -11.51 -24.92
CA ASN A 233 -3.10 -10.21 -24.31
C ASN A 233 -4.59 -10.01 -24.03
N SER A 234 -5.50 -10.37 -24.94
CA SER A 234 -6.95 -10.25 -24.71
C SER A 234 -7.45 -11.10 -23.53
N ILE A 235 -6.98 -12.35 -23.43
CA ILE A 235 -7.34 -13.25 -22.31
C ILE A 235 -6.79 -12.69 -20.99
N VAL A 236 -5.54 -12.24 -20.99
CA VAL A 236 -4.88 -11.66 -19.81
C VAL A 236 -5.50 -10.32 -19.40
N ILE A 237 -5.96 -9.49 -20.34
CA ILE A 237 -6.78 -8.29 -20.06
C ILE A 237 -8.04 -8.67 -19.29
N ALA A 238 -8.79 -9.68 -19.75
CA ALA A 238 -10.01 -10.12 -19.08
C ALA A 238 -9.73 -10.60 -17.64
N ILE A 239 -8.69 -11.42 -17.45
CA ILE A 239 -8.22 -11.87 -16.13
C ILE A 239 -7.85 -10.68 -15.22
N HIS A 240 -7.12 -9.69 -15.73
CA HIS A 240 -6.78 -8.50 -14.95
C HIS A 240 -8.01 -7.67 -14.57
N ILE A 241 -8.95 -7.46 -15.49
CA ILE A 241 -10.20 -6.72 -15.20
C ILE A 241 -11.00 -7.44 -14.12
N ALA A 242 -11.19 -8.75 -14.24
CA ALA A 242 -11.88 -9.55 -13.23
C ALA A 242 -11.19 -9.44 -11.86
N ALA A 243 -9.86 -9.59 -11.80
CA ALA A 243 -9.08 -9.44 -10.56
C ALA A 243 -9.21 -8.04 -9.94
N ILE A 244 -9.18 -6.98 -10.76
CA ILE A 244 -9.39 -5.59 -10.31
C ILE A 244 -10.77 -5.44 -9.66
N LEU A 245 -11.81 -6.05 -10.22
CA LEU A 245 -13.16 -6.02 -9.63
C LEU A 245 -13.24 -6.78 -8.29
N THR A 246 -12.54 -7.92 -8.13
CA THR A 246 -12.51 -8.64 -6.82
C THR A 246 -11.97 -7.81 -5.65
N THR A 247 -11.19 -6.76 -5.93
CA THR A 247 -10.68 -5.85 -4.88
C THR A 247 -11.76 -5.00 -4.22
N MET A 248 -12.90 -4.80 -4.88
CA MET A 248 -13.98 -3.90 -4.43
C MET A 248 -13.44 -2.54 -3.91
N THR A 249 -12.45 -1.97 -4.61
CA THR A 249 -11.69 -0.79 -4.15
C THR A 249 -11.83 0.38 -5.12
N LYS A 250 -12.72 1.30 -4.75
CA LYS A 250 -13.13 2.46 -5.56
C LYS A 250 -11.95 3.28 -6.09
N SER A 251 -10.92 3.51 -5.28
CA SER A 251 -9.76 4.31 -5.72
C SER A 251 -8.91 3.62 -6.78
N ILE A 252 -8.71 2.29 -6.69
CA ILE A 252 -7.98 1.51 -7.70
C ILE A 252 -8.76 1.57 -9.02
N TRP A 253 -10.08 1.39 -8.97
CA TRP A 253 -10.94 1.51 -10.14
C TRP A 253 -10.88 2.92 -10.75
N LEU A 254 -11.03 3.97 -9.93
CA LEU A 254 -10.96 5.37 -10.34
C LEU A 254 -9.61 5.73 -10.94
N GLY A 255 -8.51 5.28 -10.32
CA GLY A 255 -7.17 5.53 -10.83
C GLY A 255 -6.94 4.87 -12.19
N ILE A 256 -7.31 3.60 -12.35
CA ILE A 256 -7.22 2.90 -13.64
C ILE A 256 -8.07 3.61 -14.69
N LEU A 257 -9.29 4.05 -14.36
CA LEU A 257 -10.17 4.79 -15.28
C LEU A 257 -9.58 6.13 -15.73
N ILE A 258 -9.12 6.97 -14.79
CA ILE A 258 -8.52 8.28 -15.10
C ILE A 258 -7.21 8.10 -15.87
N GLY A 259 -6.37 7.14 -15.46
CA GLY A 259 -5.14 6.80 -16.20
C GLY A 259 -5.42 6.36 -17.64
N LEU A 260 -6.45 5.54 -17.86
CA LEU A 260 -6.86 5.09 -19.20
C LEU A 260 -7.40 6.26 -20.04
N PHE A 261 -8.15 7.16 -19.42
CA PHE A 261 -8.60 8.40 -20.07
C PHE A 261 -7.42 9.26 -20.53
N CYS A 262 -6.42 9.50 -19.67
CA CYS A 262 -5.19 10.20 -20.04
C CYS A 262 -4.41 9.49 -21.16
N TYR A 263 -4.31 8.15 -21.13
CA TYR A 263 -3.70 7.36 -22.20
C TYR A 263 -4.42 7.56 -23.54
N VAL A 264 -5.76 7.51 -23.54
CA VAL A 264 -6.58 7.69 -24.75
C VAL A 264 -6.41 9.10 -25.32
N ILE A 265 -6.41 10.14 -24.48
CA ILE A 265 -6.16 11.53 -24.92
C ILE A 265 -4.79 11.67 -25.57
N MET A 266 -3.73 11.16 -24.94
CA MET A 266 -2.38 11.22 -25.51
C MET A 266 -2.29 10.46 -26.83
N MET A 267 -2.82 9.24 -26.88
CA MET A 267 -2.82 8.41 -28.09
C MET A 267 -3.68 9.00 -29.22
N PHE A 268 -4.77 9.70 -28.91
CA PHE A 268 -5.56 10.48 -29.86
C PHE A 268 -4.73 11.63 -30.46
N GLY A 269 -4.02 12.38 -29.61
CA GLY A 269 -3.11 13.45 -30.03
C GLY A 269 -2.00 12.97 -30.97
N PHE A 270 -1.45 11.78 -30.73
CA PHE A 270 -0.43 11.15 -31.58
C PHE A 270 -0.96 10.40 -32.81
N SER A 271 -2.27 10.22 -32.96
CA SER A 271 -2.85 9.42 -34.04
C SER A 271 -2.93 10.21 -35.35
N LYS A 272 -2.21 9.76 -36.39
CA LYS A 272 -2.36 10.25 -37.77
C LYS A 272 -3.77 10.07 -38.35
N SER A 273 -4.58 9.16 -37.79
CA SER A 273 -5.90 8.80 -38.32
C SER A 273 -6.92 8.78 -37.18
N ARG A 274 -7.24 9.98 -36.69
CA ARG A 274 -8.10 10.22 -35.51
C ARG A 274 -9.39 9.40 -35.54
N GLY A 275 -10.15 9.41 -36.64
CA GLY A 275 -11.40 8.63 -36.76
C GLY A 275 -11.23 7.11 -36.59
N ARG A 276 -10.25 6.50 -37.27
CA ARG A 276 -9.97 5.05 -37.12
C ARG A 276 -9.42 4.67 -35.74
N PHE A 277 -8.74 5.61 -35.07
CA PHE A 277 -8.33 5.41 -33.68
C PHE A 277 -9.55 5.47 -32.74
N LEU A 278 -10.37 6.53 -32.83
CA LEU A 278 -11.60 6.66 -32.03
C LEU A 278 -12.49 5.44 -32.19
N LEU A 279 -12.79 4.99 -33.41
CA LEU A 279 -13.61 3.80 -33.64
C LEU A 279 -13.05 2.55 -32.93
N LYS A 280 -11.75 2.27 -33.06
CA LYS A 280 -11.11 1.12 -32.41
C LYS A 280 -11.10 1.22 -30.89
N THR A 281 -10.82 2.41 -30.36
CA THR A 281 -10.83 2.66 -28.92
C THR A 281 -12.25 2.56 -28.36
N SER A 282 -13.25 3.15 -29.01
CA SER A 282 -14.67 3.05 -28.63
C SER A 282 -15.15 1.59 -28.63
N LEU A 283 -14.84 0.81 -29.68
CA LEU A 283 -15.17 -0.62 -29.71
C LEU A 283 -14.48 -1.41 -28.58
N THR A 284 -13.24 -1.06 -28.24
CA THR A 284 -12.50 -1.69 -27.13
C THR A 284 -13.10 -1.32 -25.77
N VAL A 285 -13.48 -0.06 -25.58
CA VAL A 285 -14.15 0.42 -24.35
C VAL A 285 -15.51 -0.23 -24.22
N LEU A 286 -16.32 -0.31 -25.29
CA LEU A 286 -17.61 -1.00 -25.28
C LEU A 286 -17.47 -2.48 -24.94
N ALA A 287 -16.46 -3.17 -25.48
CA ALA A 287 -16.18 -4.57 -25.14
C ALA A 287 -15.78 -4.74 -23.65
N ILE A 288 -14.95 -3.83 -23.12
CA ILE A 288 -14.56 -3.82 -21.70
C ILE A 288 -15.78 -3.53 -20.80
N CYS A 289 -16.60 -2.53 -21.13
CA CYS A 289 -17.82 -2.22 -20.40
C CYS A 289 -18.81 -3.39 -20.43
N GLY A 290 -19.03 -4.01 -21.59
CA GLY A 290 -19.86 -5.22 -21.71
C GLY A 290 -19.35 -6.38 -20.87
N TYR A 291 -18.03 -6.59 -20.81
CA TYR A 291 -17.41 -7.60 -19.95
C TYR A 291 -17.56 -7.28 -18.46
N ILE A 292 -17.39 -6.02 -18.05
CA ILE A 292 -17.61 -5.58 -16.66
C ILE A 292 -19.08 -5.75 -16.25
N LEU A 293 -20.03 -5.42 -17.13
CA LEU A 293 -21.46 -5.64 -16.88
C LEU A 293 -21.80 -7.14 -16.77
N LEU A 294 -21.25 -7.97 -17.67
CA LEU A 294 -21.41 -9.43 -17.63
C LEU A 294 -20.88 -10.02 -16.32
N LEU A 295 -19.68 -9.60 -15.89
CA LEU A 295 -19.11 -10.03 -14.60
C LEU A 295 -19.92 -9.49 -13.41
N ASN A 296 -20.37 -8.24 -13.47
CA ASN A 296 -21.18 -7.63 -12.41
C ASN A 296 -22.47 -8.44 -12.17
N TYR A 297 -23.14 -8.84 -13.25
CA TYR A 297 -24.33 -9.67 -13.19
C TYR A 297 -24.02 -11.11 -12.74
N SER A 298 -23.06 -11.78 -13.39
CA SER A 298 -22.87 -13.24 -13.24
C SER A 298 -21.94 -13.69 -12.11
N VAL A 299 -20.93 -12.89 -11.73
CA VAL A 299 -19.92 -13.25 -10.72
C VAL A 299 -20.06 -12.41 -9.46
N PHE A 300 -20.36 -11.12 -9.62
CA PHE A 300 -20.42 -10.16 -8.51
C PHE A 300 -21.85 -9.86 -8.02
N HIS A 301 -22.90 -10.50 -8.55
CA HIS A 301 -24.29 -10.36 -8.09
C HIS A 301 -24.71 -8.89 -7.84
N ASN A 302 -24.42 -8.02 -8.80
CA ASN A 302 -24.64 -6.56 -8.79
C ASN A 302 -23.86 -5.74 -7.74
N GLN A 303 -22.95 -6.35 -6.96
CA GLN A 303 -22.17 -5.65 -5.91
C GLN A 303 -21.21 -4.58 -6.48
N VAL A 304 -20.71 -4.72 -7.71
CA VAL A 304 -19.87 -3.67 -8.34
C VAL A 304 -20.71 -2.43 -8.62
N TYR A 305 -21.96 -2.59 -9.07
CA TYR A 305 -22.89 -1.49 -9.29
C TYR A 305 -23.29 -0.78 -7.99
N LEU A 306 -23.75 -1.53 -6.97
CA LEU A 306 -24.12 -0.99 -5.66
C LEU A 306 -22.98 -0.17 -5.04
N ARG A 307 -21.78 -0.75 -5.09
CA ARG A 307 -20.59 -0.08 -4.57
C ARG A 307 -20.22 1.17 -5.35
N LEU A 308 -20.44 1.21 -6.66
CA LEU A 308 -20.16 2.38 -7.48
C LEU A 308 -21.17 3.51 -7.24
N SER A 309 -22.47 3.20 -7.13
CA SER A 309 -23.52 4.21 -6.87
C SER A 309 -23.37 4.85 -5.49
N ASN A 310 -23.01 4.07 -4.46
CA ASN A 310 -22.75 4.52 -3.09
C ASN A 310 -21.46 5.37 -2.93
N THR A 311 -20.96 6.04 -3.98
CA THR A 311 -19.71 6.83 -3.95
C THR A 311 -19.93 8.30 -3.63
N PHE A 312 -21.13 8.82 -3.88
CA PHE A 312 -21.47 10.25 -3.72
C PHE A 312 -22.44 10.52 -2.56
N MET A 313 -22.67 9.54 -1.68
CA MET A 313 -23.50 9.70 -0.49
C MET A 313 -22.71 10.40 0.62
N ILE A 314 -23.29 11.44 1.19
CA ILE A 314 -22.79 12.23 2.33
C ILE A 314 -23.96 12.40 3.31
N SER A 315 -23.67 12.40 4.61
CA SER A 315 -24.63 12.75 5.67
C SER A 315 -25.13 14.20 5.45
N SER A 316 -26.43 14.41 5.34
CA SER A 316 -27.00 15.77 5.26
C SER A 316 -26.75 16.60 6.53
N SER A 317 -26.37 15.96 7.64
CA SER A 317 -26.03 16.58 8.92
C SER A 317 -24.59 17.09 9.03
N SER A 318 -23.63 16.61 8.23
CA SER A 318 -22.22 17.03 8.35
C SER A 318 -21.90 18.39 7.68
N VAL A 319 -22.85 18.93 6.90
CA VAL A 319 -22.71 20.22 6.21
C VAL A 319 -23.02 21.39 7.15
N THR A 320 -23.99 21.25 8.05
CA THR A 320 -24.57 22.36 8.85
C THR A 320 -23.72 22.85 10.02
N GLU A 321 -22.77 22.07 10.53
CA GLU A 321 -21.88 22.50 11.63
C GLU A 321 -20.67 23.35 11.16
N SER A 322 -20.53 23.62 9.85
CA SER A 322 -19.36 24.33 9.30
C SER A 322 -19.57 25.82 9.03
N GLU A 323 -20.77 26.39 9.24
CA GLU A 323 -21.11 27.78 8.87
C GLU A 323 -21.63 28.67 10.02
N VAL A 324 -21.56 28.24 11.30
CA VAL A 324 -22.04 29.06 12.43
C VAL A 324 -21.08 29.05 13.63
N SER A 325 -19.90 29.66 13.47
CA SER A 325 -19.07 30.08 14.63
C SER A 325 -18.00 31.15 14.33
N ASP A 326 -18.17 31.97 13.28
CA ASP A 326 -17.24 33.08 13.02
C ASP A 326 -17.91 34.28 12.30
N THR A 327 -18.94 34.85 12.94
CA THR A 327 -19.35 36.28 12.88
C THR A 327 -20.69 36.48 13.57
N THR A 328 -20.71 37.26 14.66
CA THR A 328 -21.65 38.39 14.86
C THR A 328 -21.21 39.09 16.14
N ASP A 329 -20.44 40.16 15.96
CA ASP A 329 -20.22 41.15 17.00
C ASP A 329 -21.17 42.34 16.74
N ASN A 330 -21.71 42.94 17.80
CA ASN A 330 -22.44 44.21 17.81
C ASN A 330 -23.59 44.45 16.81
N LYS A 331 -24.85 44.23 17.25
CA LYS A 331 -25.87 45.30 17.40
C LYS A 331 -27.19 44.81 18.04
N GLN A 332 -27.91 45.77 18.64
CA GLN A 332 -29.29 45.68 19.16
C GLN A 332 -29.56 44.94 20.49
N ILE A 333 -29.17 45.53 21.63
CA ILE A 333 -30.12 45.71 22.75
C ILE A 333 -29.96 47.14 23.32
N GLU A 334 -30.58 48.11 22.64
CA GLU A 334 -30.85 49.45 23.20
C GLU A 334 -32.32 49.80 22.96
N LYS A 335 -33.22 49.18 23.74
CA LYS A 335 -34.59 49.66 24.04
C LYS A 335 -35.38 48.67 24.93
N LYS A 336 -35.10 48.70 26.24
CA LYS A 336 -36.16 48.74 27.27
C LYS A 336 -35.55 49.08 28.65
N LYS A 337 -35.77 50.33 29.05
CA LYS A 337 -35.75 50.76 30.46
C LYS A 337 -37.22 50.81 30.95
N THR A 338 -37.42 51.04 32.24
CA THR A 338 -38.69 50.98 33.01
C THR A 338 -39.27 49.55 33.10
N GLU A 339 -39.58 48.98 34.28
CA GLU A 339 -39.74 49.53 35.64
C GLU A 339 -38.94 48.74 36.71
N THR A 340 -38.92 49.23 37.95
CA THR A 340 -38.28 48.62 39.14
C THR A 340 -39.16 48.90 40.37
N ASP A 341 -38.95 48.14 41.46
CA ASP A 341 -39.68 48.17 42.76
C ASP A 341 -41.07 47.49 42.73
N ALA A 342 -41.52 46.71 43.72
CA ALA A 342 -40.92 46.19 44.97
C ALA A 342 -41.42 44.73 45.19
N THR A 343 -40.90 43.88 46.10
CA THR A 343 -41.12 43.93 47.56
C THR A 343 -40.21 42.88 48.26
N VAL A 344 -39.95 43.07 49.56
CA VAL A 344 -39.05 42.29 50.44
C VAL A 344 -39.82 41.29 51.32
N GLU A 345 -39.24 40.10 51.57
CA GLU A 345 -39.21 39.31 52.84
C GLU A 345 -38.58 37.93 52.54
N SER A 346 -37.43 37.49 53.07
CA SER A 346 -36.98 37.23 54.46
C SER A 346 -36.82 35.71 54.72
N ASN A 347 -35.58 35.23 54.88
CA ASN A 347 -35.18 34.43 56.05
C ASN A 347 -33.66 34.14 56.07
N GLN A 348 -33.13 33.88 57.25
CA GLN A 348 -31.70 33.92 57.60
C GLN A 348 -31.06 32.54 57.85
N ALA A 349 -29.71 32.52 57.80
CA ALA A 349 -28.81 31.61 58.52
C ALA A 349 -28.83 30.10 58.10
N THR A 350 -27.76 29.31 58.27
CA THR A 350 -26.62 29.46 59.20
C THR A 350 -25.30 28.90 58.64
N VAL A 351 -24.19 29.40 59.18
CA VAL A 351 -22.78 29.00 59.00
C VAL A 351 -22.49 27.58 59.52
N VAL A 352 -21.60 26.83 58.83
CA VAL A 352 -20.53 26.01 59.44
C VAL A 352 -19.31 26.05 58.52
N GLU A 353 -18.15 26.43 59.06
CA GLU A 353 -16.82 26.29 58.44
C GLU A 353 -16.26 24.89 58.69
N ASP A 354 -15.35 24.41 57.84
CA ASP A 354 -14.20 23.64 58.32
C ASP A 354 -13.03 23.74 57.32
N ASP A 355 -11.94 24.34 57.79
CA ASP A 355 -10.64 24.45 57.11
C ASP A 355 -9.78 23.21 57.44
N HIS A 356 -8.91 22.77 56.53
CA HIS A 356 -7.63 22.19 56.95
C HIS A 356 -6.52 22.25 55.87
N LEU A 357 -5.42 22.94 56.23
CA LEU A 357 -4.07 22.87 55.63
C LEU A 357 -3.49 21.43 55.75
N PHE A 358 -2.38 20.97 55.13
CA PHE A 358 -1.09 21.56 54.70
C PHE A 358 -0.61 20.86 53.40
N GLN A 359 -0.07 21.56 52.39
CA GLN A 359 1.35 21.94 52.19
C GLN A 359 2.38 20.78 51.99
N ASN A 360 2.98 20.80 50.80
CA ASN A 360 4.39 20.57 50.44
C ASN A 360 5.21 19.44 51.10
N ASN A 361 5.87 18.64 50.26
CA ASN A 361 7.34 18.63 50.30
C ASN A 361 7.99 18.29 48.95
N GLU A 362 9.07 19.01 48.65
CA GLU A 362 9.91 18.87 47.46
C GLU A 362 11.33 18.55 47.96
N GLN A 363 11.98 17.49 47.49
CA GLN A 363 13.45 17.43 47.49
C GLN A 363 14.00 16.32 46.58
N ALA A 364 15.14 16.64 45.97
CA ALA A 364 15.87 15.77 45.03
C ALA A 364 17.02 15.03 45.72
N ALA A 365 17.44 13.91 45.14
CA ALA A 365 18.78 13.35 45.33
C ALA A 365 19.21 12.59 44.06
N ALA A 366 20.48 12.76 43.68
CA ALA A 366 21.16 11.95 42.66
C ALA A 366 22.13 10.97 43.35
N GLY A 367 22.38 9.81 42.76
CA GLY A 367 23.35 8.84 43.34
C GLY A 367 23.30 7.43 42.74
N GLU A 368 24.06 7.24 41.67
CA GLU A 368 24.90 6.08 41.31
C GLU A 368 24.57 4.61 41.70
N SER A 369 24.80 3.74 40.69
CA SER A 369 25.46 2.42 40.74
C SER A 369 24.67 1.09 40.90
N ASP A 370 25.25 0.09 40.21
CA ASP A 370 25.19 -1.38 40.29
C ASP A 370 23.93 -2.22 39.92
N ASP A 371 24.08 -2.87 38.76
CA ASP A 371 23.95 -4.32 38.53
C ASP A 371 22.93 -5.13 39.37
N THR A 372 21.92 -5.68 38.69
CA THR A 372 21.52 -7.08 38.99
C THR A 372 20.94 -7.81 37.78
N LYS A 373 21.55 -8.94 37.42
CA LYS A 373 20.96 -9.95 36.52
C LYS A 373 19.77 -10.62 37.23
N ILE A 374 18.66 -10.82 36.52
CA ILE A 374 17.64 -11.80 36.93
C ILE A 374 17.49 -12.85 35.82
N THR A 375 18.00 -14.04 36.12
CA THR A 375 17.70 -15.28 35.38
C THR A 375 16.46 -15.90 35.99
N GLN A 376 15.44 -16.22 35.18
CA GLN A 376 14.39 -17.17 35.59
C GLN A 376 14.52 -18.46 34.81
N THR A 377 15.03 -19.48 35.50
CA THR A 377 15.01 -20.88 35.08
C THR A 377 13.72 -21.51 35.59
N ASN A 378 12.98 -22.20 34.72
CA ASN A 378 12.01 -23.21 35.16
C ASN A 378 12.32 -24.53 34.45
N MET A 379 12.90 -25.45 35.20
CA MET A 379 12.96 -26.88 34.84
C MET A 379 11.88 -27.62 35.64
N ILE A 380 11.06 -28.43 34.96
CA ILE A 380 10.54 -29.67 35.53
C ILE A 380 10.76 -30.77 34.50
N SER A 381 11.32 -31.89 34.94
CA SER A 381 11.77 -33.01 34.12
C SER A 381 11.34 -34.35 34.73
N SER A 382 10.82 -35.26 33.89
CA SER A 382 10.75 -36.71 34.14
C SER A 382 10.28 -37.38 32.84
N SER A 383 11.14 -37.95 31.99
CA SER A 383 11.90 -39.22 32.11
C SER A 383 11.14 -40.45 31.59
N SER A 384 11.67 -41.05 30.50
CA SER A 384 11.87 -42.50 30.21
C SER A 384 10.66 -43.46 30.27
N THR A 385 10.54 -44.55 29.48
CA THR A 385 11.48 -45.43 28.74
C THR A 385 10.64 -46.20 27.69
N ALA A 386 11.08 -46.35 26.43
CA ALA A 386 11.77 -47.52 25.83
C ALA A 386 10.95 -48.82 25.61
N GLU A 387 10.89 -49.23 24.32
CA GLU A 387 10.82 -50.59 23.73
C GLU A 387 9.70 -51.60 24.08
N SER A 388 8.96 -52.06 23.06
CA SER A 388 9.04 -53.43 22.49
C SER A 388 7.73 -53.96 21.86
N GLU A 389 7.89 -54.59 20.69
CA GLU A 389 7.12 -55.64 19.97
C GLU A 389 5.66 -56.03 20.32
N GLY A 390 4.86 -56.42 19.31
CA GLY A 390 3.67 -57.27 19.57
C GLY A 390 2.55 -57.28 18.52
N SER A 391 2.65 -58.19 17.53
CA SER A 391 1.57 -58.64 16.64
C SER A 391 0.26 -59.04 17.36
N GLY A 392 -0.92 -58.77 16.78
CA GLY A 392 -2.20 -59.35 17.24
C GLY A 392 -3.42 -59.02 16.37
N SER A 393 -4.13 -60.05 15.89
CA SER A 393 -5.32 -59.96 15.02
C SER A 393 -6.65 -60.18 15.80
N ALA A 394 -7.78 -60.00 15.09
CA ALA A 394 -9.10 -60.62 15.28
C ALA A 394 -10.26 -59.78 15.90
N GLU A 395 -11.11 -59.25 15.01
CA GLU A 395 -12.48 -59.75 14.75
C GLU A 395 -13.37 -60.30 15.91
N ASN A 396 -14.44 -59.55 16.26
CA ASN A 396 -15.84 -60.00 16.43
C ASN A 396 -16.72 -58.79 16.88
N LYS A 397 -17.82 -58.39 16.20
CA LYS A 397 -19.15 -59.00 15.93
C LYS A 397 -20.23 -58.70 16.99
N GLN A 398 -21.36 -58.13 16.52
CA GLN A 398 -22.76 -58.40 16.94
C GLN A 398 -23.17 -58.08 18.42
N THR A 399 -24.39 -57.73 18.87
CA THR A 399 -25.73 -57.31 18.33
C THR A 399 -26.58 -56.76 19.53
N GLU A 400 -27.83 -56.25 19.49
CA GLU A 400 -28.87 -56.12 18.45
C GLU A 400 -29.84 -54.92 18.74
N LYS A 401 -30.80 -54.69 17.82
CA LYS A 401 -32.19 -54.17 17.98
C LYS A 401 -32.64 -53.56 19.34
N LYS A 402 -33.39 -52.44 19.23
CA LYS A 402 -34.88 -52.51 19.19
C LYS A 402 -35.54 -51.32 18.49
N LYS A 403 -36.61 -51.61 17.74
CA LYS A 403 -37.49 -50.66 17.04
C LYS A 403 -38.84 -50.64 17.77
N THR A 404 -39.47 -49.47 17.90
CA THR A 404 -40.92 -49.37 18.10
C THR A 404 -41.44 -48.11 17.40
N GLU A 405 -42.47 -48.26 16.59
CA GLU A 405 -43.24 -47.17 15.96
C GLU A 405 -44.49 -46.86 16.79
N THR A 406 -44.95 -45.60 16.79
CA THR A 406 -46.38 -45.31 16.63
C THR A 406 -46.64 -43.88 16.14
N ASP A 407 -47.56 -43.80 15.18
CA ASP A 407 -48.51 -42.74 14.82
C ASP A 407 -48.15 -41.25 14.88
N GLY A 408 -48.30 -40.65 13.70
CA GLY A 408 -48.22 -39.21 13.50
C GLY A 408 -49.53 -38.45 13.70
N THR A 409 -49.48 -37.17 13.37
CA THR A 409 -50.63 -36.37 12.97
C THR A 409 -50.15 -35.35 11.93
N VAL A 410 -50.94 -35.15 10.89
CA VAL A 410 -50.65 -34.22 9.78
C VAL A 410 -51.05 -32.81 10.18
N ALA A 411 -50.13 -31.85 9.99
CA ALA A 411 -50.45 -30.42 9.98
C ALA A 411 -49.78 -29.78 8.76
N THR A 412 -50.55 -29.67 7.67
CA THR A 412 -50.15 -28.97 6.46
C THR A 412 -50.04 -27.47 6.72
N ASN A 413 -48.88 -26.87 6.47
CA ASN A 413 -48.77 -25.43 6.24
C ASN A 413 -48.01 -25.19 4.94
N GLN A 414 -48.75 -24.82 3.91
CA GLN A 414 -48.19 -24.25 2.69
C GLN A 414 -47.65 -22.85 3.02
N ALA A 415 -46.35 -22.74 3.24
CA ALA A 415 -45.67 -21.45 3.13
C ALA A 415 -45.47 -21.16 1.64
N THR A 416 -46.10 -20.09 1.16
CA THR A 416 -45.98 -19.59 -0.20
C THR A 416 -44.52 -19.27 -0.55
N ALA A 417 -44.10 -19.67 -1.74
CA ALA A 417 -42.97 -19.02 -2.40
C ALA A 417 -43.35 -17.56 -2.69
N ASP A 418 -42.32 -16.70 -2.80
CA ASP A 418 -42.35 -15.23 -2.99
C ASP A 418 -42.21 -14.39 -1.70
N GLU A 419 -41.03 -14.49 -1.06
CA GLU A 419 -40.43 -13.32 -0.40
C GLU A 419 -39.12 -12.93 -1.08
N ASP A 420 -39.06 -11.66 -1.45
CA ASP A 420 -38.03 -11.05 -2.28
C ASP A 420 -36.70 -10.94 -1.51
N ASN A 421 -35.63 -11.53 -2.03
CA ASN A 421 -34.34 -11.65 -1.34
C ASN A 421 -33.52 -10.34 -1.45
N GLN A 422 -34.15 -9.22 -1.11
CA GLN A 422 -33.54 -7.89 -1.08
C GLN A 422 -32.69 -7.72 0.18
N VAL A 423 -31.39 -8.01 0.06
CA VAL A 423 -30.37 -7.61 1.04
C VAL A 423 -30.45 -6.08 1.24
N PRO A 424 -30.58 -5.56 2.48
CA PRO A 424 -30.98 -4.17 2.71
C PRO A 424 -29.91 -3.17 2.25
N GLN A 425 -30.24 -2.43 1.18
CA GLN A 425 -29.43 -1.39 0.56
C GLN A 425 -28.96 -0.28 1.53
N ASN A 426 -29.70 -0.08 2.63
CA ASN A 426 -29.46 0.92 3.67
C ASN A 426 -28.08 0.78 4.35
N ASN A 427 -27.58 -0.45 4.51
CA ASN A 427 -26.36 -0.71 5.29
C ASN A 427 -25.08 -0.24 4.58
N GLU A 428 -24.96 -0.38 3.25
CA GLU A 428 -23.79 0.12 2.51
C GLU A 428 -23.82 1.65 2.38
N GLN A 429 -25.01 2.26 2.33
CA GLN A 429 -25.15 3.71 2.32
C GLN A 429 -24.69 4.34 3.64
N ALA A 430 -25.12 3.79 4.77
CA ALA A 430 -24.65 4.19 6.10
C ALA A 430 -23.12 4.06 6.22
N ALA A 431 -22.58 2.90 5.82
CA ALA A 431 -21.13 2.64 5.80
C ALA A 431 -20.33 3.60 4.91
N ALA A 432 -20.86 3.98 3.74
CA ALA A 432 -20.22 4.92 2.84
C ALA A 432 -20.17 6.33 3.43
N VAL A 433 -21.25 6.75 4.11
CA VAL A 433 -21.34 8.02 4.84
C VAL A 433 -20.35 8.06 6.01
N GLU A 434 -20.37 7.06 6.90
CA GLU A 434 -19.44 6.96 8.03
C GLU A 434 -17.97 7.03 7.57
N SER A 435 -17.62 6.26 6.53
CA SER A 435 -16.28 6.28 5.95
C SER A 435 -15.90 7.66 5.39
N ASN A 436 -16.84 8.45 4.88
CA ASN A 436 -16.57 9.79 4.36
C ASN A 436 -16.39 10.81 5.51
N ASP A 437 -17.22 10.75 6.55
CA ASP A 437 -17.12 11.62 7.72
C ASP A 437 -15.82 11.38 8.52
N ILE A 438 -15.38 10.11 8.61
CA ILE A 438 -14.05 9.74 9.11
C ILE A 438 -12.93 10.43 8.33
N LYS A 439 -12.98 10.44 6.99
CA LYS A 439 -11.94 11.06 6.14
C LYS A 439 -11.91 12.58 6.28
N ILE A 440 -13.06 13.23 6.39
CA ILE A 440 -13.15 14.69 6.60
C ILE A 440 -12.54 15.06 7.96
N THR A 441 -12.95 14.37 9.03
CA THR A 441 -12.45 14.57 10.40
C THR A 441 -10.94 14.33 10.47
N GLN A 442 -10.46 13.21 9.93
CA GLN A 442 -9.04 12.89 9.86
C GLN A 442 -8.24 13.93 9.07
N THR A 443 -8.78 14.46 7.96
CA THR A 443 -8.12 15.52 7.19
C THR A 443 -7.96 16.79 8.02
N ARG A 444 -8.99 17.24 8.74
CA ARG A 444 -8.92 18.41 9.64
C ARG A 444 -7.83 18.21 10.70
N LEU A 445 -7.81 17.05 11.37
CA LEU A 445 -6.81 16.75 12.40
C LEU A 445 -5.37 16.70 11.85
N LEU A 446 -5.15 16.06 10.69
CA LEU A 446 -3.83 15.99 10.04
C LEU A 446 -3.31 17.37 9.61
N LEU A 447 -4.20 18.25 9.13
CA LEU A 447 -3.83 19.62 8.77
C LEU A 447 -3.52 20.47 10.01
N ASN A 448 -4.27 20.33 11.11
CA ASN A 448 -3.98 21.00 12.37
C ASN A 448 -2.62 20.55 12.96
N GLU A 449 -2.28 19.27 12.84
CA GLU A 449 -0.97 18.75 13.28
C GLU A 449 0.18 19.19 12.36
N TRP A 450 -0.08 19.36 11.05
CA TRP A 450 0.86 19.94 10.10
C TRP A 450 1.15 21.43 10.38
N LEU A 451 0.13 22.22 10.71
CA LEU A 451 0.25 23.67 10.96
C LEU A 451 1.22 24.01 12.10
N LYS A 452 1.47 23.08 13.03
CA LYS A 452 2.50 23.23 14.07
C LYS A 452 3.92 23.33 13.48
N HIS A 453 4.20 22.56 12.44
CA HIS A 453 5.53 22.44 11.81
C HIS A 453 5.44 22.43 10.26
N PRO A 454 5.00 23.53 9.63
CA PRO A 454 4.51 23.49 8.25
C PRO A 454 5.59 23.20 7.20
N ILE A 455 6.84 23.63 7.43
CA ILE A 455 7.93 23.50 6.45
C ILE A 455 8.50 22.08 6.42
N LEU A 456 8.84 21.52 7.59
CA LEU A 456 9.56 20.24 7.73
C LEU A 456 8.68 19.07 8.18
N GLY A 457 7.46 19.34 8.65
CA GLY A 457 6.57 18.35 9.24
C GLY A 457 7.01 17.89 10.63
N ASN A 458 6.33 16.85 11.12
CA ASN A 458 6.54 16.23 12.43
C ASN A 458 7.53 15.03 12.38
N GLY A 459 8.00 14.65 11.19
CA GLY A 459 8.80 13.47 10.94
C GLY A 459 7.95 12.19 10.78
N PHE A 460 8.58 11.12 10.30
CA PHE A 460 7.97 9.79 10.30
C PHE A 460 7.83 9.25 11.73
N GLY A 461 6.88 8.33 11.95
CA GLY A 461 6.52 7.83 13.28
C GLY A 461 5.72 8.82 14.13
N SER A 462 5.46 10.04 13.63
CA SER A 462 4.54 10.99 14.26
C SER A 462 3.07 10.57 14.06
N TYR A 463 2.27 10.77 15.10
CA TYR A 463 0.85 10.46 15.11
C TYR A 463 0.05 11.40 16.02
N ILE A 464 -1.22 11.59 15.69
CA ILE A 464 -2.18 12.33 16.50
C ILE A 464 -2.58 11.47 17.70
N LYS A 465 -2.15 11.85 18.91
CA LYS A 465 -2.35 11.07 20.15
C LYS A 465 -3.81 10.71 20.44
N ASN A 466 -4.73 11.63 20.16
CA ASN A 466 -6.16 11.47 20.42
C ASN A 466 -6.92 10.84 19.23
N TYR A 467 -6.20 10.32 18.22
CA TYR A 467 -6.79 9.78 17.01
C TYR A 467 -5.94 8.61 16.47
N ILE A 468 -5.98 7.49 17.20
CA ILE A 468 -5.27 6.25 16.87
C ILE A 468 -6.26 5.27 16.25
N ARG A 469 -6.02 4.86 15.00
CA ARG A 469 -6.82 3.86 14.29
C ARG A 469 -6.38 2.41 14.59
N SER A 470 -5.08 2.19 14.73
CA SER A 470 -4.49 0.86 14.98
C SER A 470 -3.42 0.99 16.06
N GLN A 471 -3.45 0.10 17.04
CA GLN A 471 -2.43 0.03 18.08
C GLN A 471 -1.10 -0.52 17.54
N GLU A 472 -1.14 -1.37 16.52
CA GLU A 472 0.03 -1.91 15.83
C GLU A 472 0.72 -0.84 14.95
N ALA A 473 -0.07 0.04 14.33
CA ALA A 473 0.41 1.08 13.41
C ALA A 473 -0.25 2.44 13.72
N VAL A 474 0.12 3.05 14.85
CA VAL A 474 -0.44 4.31 15.36
C VAL A 474 -0.35 5.49 14.37
N PHE A 475 0.62 5.44 13.46
CA PHE A 475 0.88 6.43 12.40
C PHE A 475 0.07 6.19 11.10
N SER A 476 -0.84 5.21 11.07
CA SER A 476 -1.60 4.81 9.88
C SER A 476 -2.90 5.63 9.70
N TYR A 477 -3.06 6.20 8.51
CA TYR A 477 -4.16 7.09 8.13
C TYR A 477 -4.78 6.70 6.78
N GLU A 478 -6.07 6.97 6.58
CA GLU A 478 -6.75 6.77 5.27
C GLU A 478 -6.32 7.83 4.26
N MET A 479 -6.23 9.07 4.72
CA MET A 479 -5.97 10.26 3.90
C MET A 479 -4.46 10.46 3.73
N GLN A 480 -3.92 9.89 2.66
CA GLN A 480 -2.47 9.82 2.46
C GLN A 480 -1.80 11.16 2.15
N ALA A 481 -2.42 12.03 1.36
CA ALA A 481 -1.82 13.33 1.03
C ALA A 481 -1.70 14.26 2.26
N PRO A 482 -2.75 14.43 3.11
CA PRO A 482 -2.62 15.13 4.38
C PRO A 482 -1.63 14.46 5.34
N ALA A 483 -1.60 13.12 5.40
CA ALA A 483 -0.66 12.40 6.26
C ALA A 483 0.81 12.57 5.82
N LEU A 484 1.09 12.56 4.52
CA LEU A 484 2.40 12.88 3.97
C LEU A 484 2.79 14.32 4.33
N LEU A 485 1.89 15.28 4.12
CA LEU A 485 2.12 16.70 4.43
C LEU A 485 2.42 16.91 5.92
N MET A 486 1.67 16.26 6.83
CA MET A 486 1.94 16.27 8.27
C MET A 486 3.35 15.74 8.63
N LYS A 487 3.81 14.69 7.94
CA LYS A 487 5.06 13.99 8.28
C LYS A 487 6.30 14.65 7.70
N VAL A 488 6.29 15.07 6.43
CA VAL A 488 7.48 15.62 5.74
C VAL A 488 7.39 17.12 5.42
N GLY A 489 6.27 17.76 5.77
CA GLY A 489 6.03 19.19 5.56
C GLY A 489 5.95 19.59 4.09
N LEU A 490 5.84 20.91 3.88
CA LEU A 490 5.81 21.50 2.54
C LEU A 490 7.11 21.18 1.77
N LEU A 491 8.27 21.17 2.43
CA LEU A 491 9.55 20.87 1.80
C LEU A 491 9.59 19.45 1.22
N GLY A 492 9.21 18.44 2.01
CA GLY A 492 9.21 17.06 1.56
C GLY A 492 8.20 16.81 0.43
N VAL A 493 6.99 17.39 0.54
CA VAL A 493 5.98 17.33 -0.53
C VAL A 493 6.49 18.00 -1.81
N SER A 494 7.12 19.18 -1.72
CA SER A 494 7.73 19.85 -2.88
C SER A 494 8.84 19.02 -3.53
N LEU A 495 9.64 18.26 -2.77
CA LEU A 495 10.67 17.36 -3.31
C LEU A 495 10.09 16.13 -4.01
N VAL A 496 8.98 15.58 -3.50
CA VAL A 496 8.22 14.52 -4.20
C VAL A 496 7.64 15.06 -5.52
N LEU A 497 6.99 16.23 -5.50
CA LEU A 497 6.44 16.87 -6.69
C LEU A 497 7.53 17.23 -7.72
N LEU A 498 8.69 17.73 -7.27
CA LEU A 498 9.86 17.99 -8.12
C LEU A 498 10.35 16.70 -8.79
N THR A 499 10.41 15.59 -8.05
CA THR A 499 10.83 14.28 -8.57
C THR A 499 9.86 13.75 -9.61
N VAL A 500 8.55 13.84 -9.36
CA VAL A 500 7.50 13.51 -10.33
C VAL A 500 7.60 14.38 -11.58
N PHE A 501 7.77 15.71 -11.40
CA PHE A 501 7.95 16.66 -12.50
C PHE A 501 9.18 16.34 -13.36
N MET A 502 10.33 16.01 -12.75
CA MET A 502 11.54 15.60 -13.48
C MET A 502 11.33 14.29 -14.26
N ALA A 503 10.54 13.36 -13.73
CA ALA A 503 10.18 12.13 -14.44
C ALA A 503 9.27 12.41 -15.66
N PHE A 504 8.24 13.24 -15.49
CA PHE A 504 7.41 13.73 -16.60
C PHE A 504 8.24 14.47 -17.66
N TYR A 505 9.10 15.39 -17.25
CA TYR A 505 10.00 16.13 -18.13
C TYR A 505 10.84 15.18 -18.98
N ASN A 506 11.49 14.19 -18.33
CA ASN A 506 12.28 13.16 -19.01
C ASN A 506 11.46 12.36 -20.03
N VAL A 507 10.27 11.87 -19.68
CA VAL A 507 9.45 11.04 -20.59
C VAL A 507 8.91 11.85 -21.77
N LEU A 508 8.38 13.05 -21.52
CA LEU A 508 7.75 13.85 -22.55
C LEU A 508 8.78 14.40 -23.56
N HIS A 509 9.93 14.88 -23.10
CA HIS A 509 10.98 15.45 -23.96
C HIS A 509 11.89 14.40 -24.62
N ASN A 510 11.80 13.12 -24.23
CA ASN A 510 12.58 12.06 -24.87
C ASN A 510 12.03 11.75 -26.28
N SER A 511 12.71 12.24 -27.32
CA SER A 511 12.35 12.03 -28.72
C SER A 511 12.53 10.58 -29.20
N TYR A 512 13.37 9.78 -28.53
CA TYR A 512 13.57 8.36 -28.86
C TYR A 512 12.45 7.44 -28.34
N LEU A 513 11.61 7.94 -27.43
CA LEU A 513 10.56 7.15 -26.81
C LEU A 513 9.29 7.14 -27.67
N HIS A 514 8.88 5.94 -28.11
CA HIS A 514 7.69 5.76 -28.93
C HIS A 514 6.42 6.31 -28.24
N PRO A 515 5.50 6.99 -28.96
CA PRO A 515 4.31 7.62 -28.38
C PRO A 515 3.48 6.74 -27.44
N LYS A 516 3.27 5.46 -27.81
CA LYS A 516 2.57 4.48 -26.94
C LYS A 516 3.23 4.32 -25.57
N ALA A 517 4.57 4.26 -25.52
CA ALA A 517 5.30 4.08 -24.28
C ALA A 517 5.24 5.33 -23.40
N LYS A 518 5.22 6.54 -23.99
CA LYS A 518 4.92 7.79 -23.27
C LYS A 518 3.51 7.75 -22.66
N ALA A 519 2.51 7.42 -23.47
CA ALA A 519 1.13 7.34 -23.01
C ALA A 519 0.94 6.27 -21.91
N ALA A 520 1.54 5.08 -22.06
CA ALA A 520 1.48 4.01 -21.06
C ALA A 520 2.15 4.43 -19.75
N TRP A 521 3.29 5.12 -19.81
CA TRP A 521 3.96 5.65 -18.61
C TRP A 521 3.09 6.71 -17.89
N VAL A 522 2.41 7.58 -18.64
CA VAL A 522 1.46 8.55 -18.07
C VAL A 522 0.24 7.83 -17.46
N TYR A 523 -0.29 6.79 -18.11
CA TYR A 523 -1.31 5.92 -17.51
C TYR A 523 -0.87 5.44 -16.12
N LEU A 524 0.32 4.83 -16.02
CA LEU A 524 0.79 4.23 -14.77
C LEU A 524 0.94 5.28 -13.67
N THR A 525 1.50 6.44 -14.03
CA THR A 525 1.76 7.54 -13.10
C THR A 525 0.46 8.15 -12.57
N ILE A 526 -0.49 8.48 -13.45
CA ILE A 526 -1.77 9.05 -13.05
C ILE A 526 -2.63 8.03 -12.30
N ALA A 527 -2.68 6.78 -12.78
CA ALA A 527 -3.46 5.73 -12.13
C ALA A 527 -2.94 5.41 -10.72
N PHE A 528 -1.62 5.38 -10.54
CA PHE A 528 -0.99 5.24 -9.22
C PHE A 528 -1.35 6.42 -8.30
N ILE A 529 -1.12 7.66 -8.74
CA ILE A 529 -1.40 8.88 -7.94
C ILE A 529 -2.85 8.89 -7.47
N MET A 530 -3.81 8.57 -8.33
CA MET A 530 -5.23 8.55 -7.97
C MET A 530 -5.61 7.37 -7.07
N ALA A 531 -5.03 6.18 -7.28
CA ALA A 531 -5.38 4.98 -6.53
C ALA A 531 -4.96 5.03 -5.04
N VAL A 532 -3.88 5.75 -4.71
CA VAL A 532 -3.31 5.82 -3.36
C VAL A 532 -3.86 6.93 -2.47
N GLN A 533 -4.76 7.80 -2.95
CA GLN A 533 -5.22 8.94 -2.14
C GLN A 533 -6.00 8.54 -0.87
N THR A 534 -6.82 7.49 -0.97
CA THR A 534 -7.77 7.07 0.07
C THR A 534 -7.48 5.67 0.65
N ASN A 535 -6.22 5.21 0.56
CA ASN A 535 -5.76 3.95 1.18
C ASN A 535 -4.30 4.13 1.60
N PRO A 536 -3.82 3.47 2.68
CA PRO A 536 -2.45 3.58 3.20
C PRO A 536 -1.37 2.90 2.32
N LEU A 537 -1.33 3.29 1.05
CA LEU A 537 -0.52 2.71 -0.02
C LEU A 537 0.62 3.62 -0.47
N LEU A 538 0.47 4.95 -0.37
CA LEU A 538 1.48 5.91 -0.86
C LEU A 538 2.80 5.79 -0.09
N LEU A 539 2.72 5.72 1.25
CA LEU A 539 3.87 5.67 2.15
C LEU A 539 4.37 4.26 2.47
N SER A 540 3.68 3.21 2.02
CA SER A 540 4.10 1.82 2.25
C SER A 540 4.94 1.27 1.08
N TYR A 541 5.70 0.21 1.36
CA TYR A 541 6.61 -0.42 0.40
C TYR A 541 5.99 -0.77 -0.98
N PRO A 542 4.69 -1.19 -1.15
CA PRO A 542 4.18 -1.51 -2.47
C PRO A 542 3.91 -0.26 -3.31
N GLY A 543 3.53 0.86 -2.68
CA GLY A 543 3.38 2.12 -3.42
C GLY A 543 4.73 2.70 -3.81
N ILE A 544 5.70 2.69 -2.89
CA ILE A 544 7.06 3.15 -3.22
C ILE A 544 7.72 2.26 -4.27
N SER A 545 7.47 0.94 -4.30
CA SER A 545 7.99 0.09 -5.38
C SER A 545 7.39 0.42 -6.76
N ILE A 546 6.09 0.75 -6.83
CA ILE A 546 5.46 1.25 -8.07
C ILE A 546 6.02 2.62 -8.45
N PHE A 547 6.27 3.49 -7.47
CA PHE A 547 6.93 4.77 -7.70
C PHE A 547 8.36 4.57 -8.25
N VAL A 548 9.14 3.64 -7.71
CA VAL A 548 10.46 3.25 -8.24
C VAL A 548 10.34 2.69 -9.66
N ILE A 549 9.33 1.86 -9.96
CA ILE A 549 9.06 1.40 -11.33
C ILE A 549 8.80 2.58 -12.27
N ILE A 550 7.95 3.54 -11.88
CA ILE A 550 7.67 4.78 -12.64
C ILE A 550 8.98 5.54 -12.91
N LEU A 551 9.81 5.75 -11.90
CA LEU A 551 11.09 6.45 -12.01
C LEU A 551 12.06 5.70 -12.96
N VAL A 552 12.26 4.39 -12.76
CA VAL A 552 13.12 3.55 -13.61
C VAL A 552 12.68 3.59 -15.08
N LEU A 553 11.38 3.49 -15.34
CA LEU A 553 10.82 3.55 -16.69
C LEU A 553 11.03 4.91 -17.35
N SER A 554 11.06 6.01 -16.57
CA SER A 554 11.35 7.34 -17.12
C SER A 554 12.82 7.49 -17.54
N GLU A 555 13.75 6.82 -16.86
CA GLU A 555 15.19 6.95 -17.09
C GLU A 555 15.74 5.99 -18.16
N ASN A 556 15.28 4.73 -18.17
CA ASN A 556 15.72 3.65 -19.06
C ASN A 556 15.77 4.07 -20.56
N ASN A 557 14.84 4.92 -20.96
CA ASN A 557 14.72 5.38 -22.34
C ASN A 557 15.78 6.41 -22.77
N SER A 558 16.65 6.87 -21.85
CA SER A 558 17.76 7.80 -22.13
C SER A 558 19.05 7.12 -22.62
N GLY A 559 19.09 5.78 -22.63
CA GLY A 559 20.28 4.99 -22.96
C GLY A 559 20.85 5.14 -24.38
N SER A 560 20.16 5.85 -25.29
CA SER A 560 20.69 6.21 -26.61
C SER A 560 21.88 7.17 -26.52
N LYS A 561 21.85 8.14 -25.59
CA LYS A 561 22.93 9.14 -25.42
C LYS A 561 24.23 8.55 -24.87
N VAL A 562 24.16 7.52 -24.03
CA VAL A 562 25.38 6.86 -23.51
C VAL A 562 26.06 6.01 -24.58
N ALA A 563 25.27 5.38 -25.46
CA ALA A 563 25.80 4.64 -26.60
C ALA A 563 26.52 5.53 -27.64
N SER A 564 26.13 6.80 -27.78
CA SER A 564 26.90 7.77 -28.58
C SER A 564 28.17 8.24 -27.86
N ILE A 565 28.15 8.43 -26.53
CA ILE A 565 29.33 8.83 -25.75
C ILE A 565 30.38 7.70 -25.72
N GLN A 566 29.97 6.43 -25.56
CA GLN A 566 30.90 5.29 -25.65
C GLN A 566 31.52 5.13 -27.04
N LYS A 567 30.85 5.58 -28.11
CA LYS A 567 31.40 5.59 -29.47
C LYS A 567 32.36 6.75 -29.75
N THR A 568 32.28 7.85 -29.01
CA THR A 568 33.17 9.01 -29.17
C THR A 568 34.26 9.09 -28.11
N GLY A 569 34.20 8.24 -27.08
CA GLY A 569 35.16 8.15 -25.97
C GLY A 569 36.12 6.97 -26.03
N GLN A 570 36.45 6.46 -27.23
CA GLN A 570 37.68 5.67 -27.41
C GLN A 570 38.86 6.66 -27.52
N VAL A 571 39.47 6.94 -26.37
CA VAL A 571 40.79 7.58 -26.20
C VAL A 571 41.53 6.76 -25.15
#